data_AF-A0AAJ3YKC8-F1
#
_entry.id   AF-A0AAJ3YKC8-F1
#
_cell.length_a   1.000
_cell.length_b   1.000
_cell.length_c   1.000
_cell.angle_alpha   90.00
_cell.angle_beta   90.00
_cell.angle_gamma   90.00
#
_symmetry.space_group_name_H-M   'P 1'
#
loop_
_entity.id
_entity.type
_entity.pdbx_description
1 polymer ?
#
loop_
_entity_poly.entity_id
_entity_poly.type
_entity_poly.pdbx_seq_one_letter_code
_entity_poly.pdbx_strand_id
1 'polypeptide(L)'
;MSDYTSDVKSSQPDLPPTVDDSQKILVSILGAVAFSHCCNDFIQAMLPSIYPLLKTNFTLSYAQIGLITLIYQMTASLLQPWIGLYTDKHPKPWLLPSGMVSTLIGIGLLAMAPHFSVVLVASALIGVGSATFHPEASRVARMASGGRFGTAQSTFQVGGYIGTAFAPLVAAMLIIPHGQIAVGWLMIIALFAVIILSGISRWTVKHGHAHMKKHNLQALRSLSSRDVKVALSVVGVLLLAKFTYIASISNYYIFYLVERFQLPIPQAQIYLFTFLAAVAVGTLAGGPIGDRIGRKAVVWISFLGVIPFSLLMPHANLFWTVVLTVCIGLVFSSAFAALVVYAQEVLPGRTGMVAGIMFGTMFGIGGIAAAALGKLADGYGITTVYNACGFLPLLGFATLLMPDTRRVN
;
A
#
# COMPACT_ATOMS: atom_id res chain seq x y z
N MET A 1 60.26 -16.93 54.38
CA MET A 1 60.43 -17.42 53.00
C MET A 1 59.08 -17.99 52.59
N SER A 2 58.44 -17.37 51.59
CA SER A 2 57.21 -17.78 50.88
C SER A 2 55.89 -17.73 51.67
N ASP A 3 54.76 -17.23 51.18
CA ASP A 3 54.46 -16.32 50.07
C ASP A 3 53.08 -15.71 50.34
N TYR A 4 52.97 -14.44 49.98
CA TYR A 4 51.75 -13.64 49.94
C TYR A 4 51.14 -13.81 48.54
N THR A 5 49.84 -14.11 48.45
CA THR A 5 48.81 -13.48 47.59
C THR A 5 47.77 -14.47 47.05
N SER A 6 46.53 -14.11 47.33
CA SER A 6 45.27 -14.65 46.86
C SER A 6 45.01 -14.31 45.39
N ASP A 7 44.77 -15.29 44.54
CA ASP A 7 44.19 -15.11 43.20
C ASP A 7 42.77 -15.69 43.16
N VAL A 8 41.80 -14.89 43.60
CA VAL A 8 40.39 -15.10 43.26
C VAL A 8 40.18 -14.52 41.87
N LYS A 9 40.18 -15.38 40.85
CA LYS A 9 39.75 -15.02 39.48
C LYS A 9 38.30 -14.55 39.53
N SER A 10 38.09 -13.24 39.45
CA SER A 10 36.79 -12.64 39.20
C SER A 10 36.32 -13.05 37.80
N SER A 11 35.33 -13.94 37.73
CA SER A 11 34.56 -14.19 36.51
C SER A 11 33.75 -12.93 36.19
N GLN A 12 34.28 -12.07 35.33
CA GLN A 12 33.48 -11.03 34.69
C GLN A 12 32.37 -11.72 33.87
N PRO A 13 31.09 -11.33 34.00
CA PRO A 13 30.09 -11.77 33.06
C PRO A 13 30.44 -11.20 31.69
N ASP A 14 30.65 -12.08 30.70
CA ASP A 14 30.84 -11.69 29.31
C ASP A 14 29.70 -10.76 28.89
N LEU A 15 30.03 -9.47 28.70
CA LEU A 15 29.12 -8.52 28.10
C LEU A 15 28.73 -9.06 26.71
N PRO A 16 27.44 -9.04 26.34
CA PRO A 16 27.05 -9.40 24.98
C PRO A 16 27.85 -8.52 24.01
N PRO A 17 28.33 -9.07 22.88
CA PRO A 17 29.12 -8.32 21.93
C PRO A 17 28.36 -7.04 21.58
N THR A 18 28.99 -5.89 21.81
CA THR A 18 28.50 -4.59 21.36
C THR A 18 28.20 -4.75 19.88
N VAL A 19 26.93 -4.54 19.51
CA VAL A 19 26.54 -4.48 18.09
C VAL A 19 27.46 -3.46 17.45
N ASP A 20 28.26 -3.91 16.49
CA ASP A 20 29.19 -3.06 15.78
C ASP A 20 28.43 -1.87 15.18
N ASP A 21 28.70 -0.67 15.69
CA ASP A 21 28.05 0.61 15.36
C ASP A 21 28.51 1.13 13.98
N SER A 22 29.01 0.24 13.11
CA SER A 22 29.84 0.57 11.95
C SER A 22 29.14 0.55 10.59
N GLN A 23 27.93 -0.01 10.47
CA GLN A 23 27.23 -0.02 9.18
C GLN A 23 26.45 1.28 8.95
N LYS A 24 27.05 2.21 8.20
CA LYS A 24 26.39 3.44 7.73
C LYS A 24 25.28 3.09 6.72
N ILE A 25 24.20 3.88 6.73
CA ILE A 25 23.15 3.80 5.68
C ILE A 25 23.79 4.04 4.32
N LEU A 26 23.52 3.15 3.36
CA LEU A 26 23.87 3.34 1.97
C LEU A 26 22.82 4.22 1.29
N VAL A 27 22.94 5.53 1.51
CA VAL A 27 21.95 6.54 1.09
C VAL A 27 21.66 6.47 -0.42
N SER A 28 22.67 6.22 -1.25
CA SER A 28 22.52 6.09 -2.70
C SER A 28 21.64 4.91 -3.10
N ILE A 29 21.84 3.74 -2.48
CA ILE A 29 21.04 2.53 -2.76
C ILE A 29 19.63 2.71 -2.20
N LEU A 30 19.49 3.20 -0.97
CA LEU A 30 18.18 3.43 -0.37
C LEU A 30 17.36 4.46 -1.16
N GLY A 31 18.00 5.54 -1.61
CA GLY A 31 17.39 6.55 -2.48
C GLY A 31 16.99 5.98 -3.84
N ALA A 32 17.83 5.16 -4.46
CA ALA A 32 17.51 4.50 -5.72
C ALA A 32 16.31 3.55 -5.59
N VAL A 33 16.24 2.75 -4.52
CA VAL A 33 15.12 1.84 -4.25
C VAL A 33 13.83 2.62 -3.98
N ALA A 34 13.89 3.69 -3.19
CA ALA A 34 12.73 4.55 -2.94
C ALA A 34 12.23 5.26 -4.22
N PHE A 35 13.16 5.71 -5.07
CA PHE A 35 12.81 6.29 -6.37
C PHE A 35 12.18 5.24 -7.31
N SER A 36 12.73 4.01 -7.38
CA SER A 36 12.10 2.93 -8.14
C SER A 36 10.70 2.58 -7.61
N HIS A 37 10.46 2.66 -6.30
CA HIS A 37 9.13 2.48 -5.71
C HIS A 37 8.17 3.60 -6.15
N CYS A 38 8.65 4.84 -6.15
CA CYS A 38 7.91 5.97 -6.72
C CYS A 38 7.51 5.70 -8.17
N CYS A 39 8.44 5.27 -9.04
CA CYS A 39 8.12 4.94 -10.43
C CYS A 39 7.08 3.81 -10.54
N ASN A 40 7.25 2.74 -9.77
CA ASN A 40 6.35 1.60 -9.77
C ASN A 40 4.92 1.98 -9.38
N ASP A 41 4.76 2.69 -8.26
CA ASP A 41 3.45 3.07 -7.74
C ASP A 41 2.80 4.19 -8.54
N PHE A 42 3.61 5.08 -9.12
CA PHE A 42 3.15 6.06 -10.10
C PHE A 42 2.48 5.40 -11.32
N ILE A 43 3.13 4.38 -11.90
CA ILE A 43 2.57 3.64 -13.04
C ILE A 43 1.28 2.92 -12.63
N GLN A 44 1.27 2.29 -11.47
CA GLN A 44 0.09 1.58 -10.96
C GLN A 44 -1.10 2.52 -10.75
N ALA A 45 -0.88 3.66 -10.09
CA ALA A 45 -1.90 4.68 -9.85
C ALA A 45 -2.34 5.39 -11.13
N MET A 46 -1.61 5.22 -12.25
CA MET A 46 -2.08 5.71 -13.54
C MET A 46 -3.32 4.97 -14.02
N LEU A 47 -3.47 3.67 -13.74
CA LEU A 47 -4.64 2.89 -14.16
C LEU A 47 -5.96 3.57 -13.77
N PRO A 48 -6.26 3.83 -12.48
CA PRO A 48 -7.48 4.51 -12.11
C PRO A 48 -7.58 5.94 -12.63
N SER A 49 -6.44 6.62 -12.75
CA SER A 49 -6.38 7.98 -13.28
C SER A 49 -6.84 8.06 -14.74
N ILE A 50 -6.64 7.00 -15.54
CA ILE A 50 -7.07 6.97 -16.95
C ILE A 50 -8.38 6.22 -17.19
N TYR A 51 -9.08 5.77 -16.15
CA TYR A 51 -10.37 5.10 -16.31
C TYR A 51 -11.41 5.90 -17.10
N PRO A 52 -11.55 7.23 -16.95
CA PRO A 52 -12.46 8.01 -17.80
C PRO A 52 -12.13 7.87 -19.28
N LEU A 53 -10.84 7.93 -19.64
CA LEU A 53 -10.38 7.78 -21.02
C LEU A 53 -10.68 6.38 -21.56
N LEU A 54 -10.37 5.33 -20.78
CA LEU A 54 -10.67 3.95 -21.18
C LEU A 54 -12.18 3.70 -21.30
N LYS A 55 -12.98 4.27 -20.39
CA LYS A 55 -14.43 4.18 -20.42
C LYS A 55 -14.98 4.75 -21.72
N THR A 56 -14.50 5.91 -22.15
CA THR A 56 -14.92 6.54 -23.41
C THR A 56 -14.44 5.75 -24.62
N ASN A 57 -13.15 5.41 -24.69
CA ASN A 57 -12.56 4.76 -25.87
C ASN A 57 -13.14 3.38 -26.18
N PHE A 58 -13.48 2.62 -25.14
CA PHE A 58 -14.01 1.26 -25.28
C PHE A 58 -15.49 1.15 -24.91
N THR A 59 -16.18 2.28 -24.69
CA THR A 59 -17.59 2.33 -24.24
C THR A 59 -17.87 1.44 -23.03
N LEU A 60 -16.97 1.46 -22.05
CA LEU A 60 -17.01 0.51 -20.93
C LEU A 60 -18.14 0.83 -19.95
N SER A 61 -18.67 -0.22 -19.33
CA SER A 61 -19.49 -0.11 -18.12
C SER A 61 -18.61 0.17 -16.89
N TYR A 62 -19.18 0.65 -15.79
CA TYR A 62 -18.47 0.81 -14.52
C TYR A 62 -18.01 -0.53 -13.94
N ALA A 63 -18.78 -1.62 -14.15
CA ALA A 63 -18.36 -2.97 -13.79
C ALA A 63 -17.11 -3.41 -14.57
N GLN A 64 -17.02 -3.08 -15.85
CA GLN A 64 -15.82 -3.35 -16.66
C GLN A 64 -14.60 -2.55 -16.18
N ILE A 65 -14.79 -1.29 -15.77
CA ILE A 65 -13.74 -0.51 -15.10
C ILE A 65 -13.29 -1.20 -13.80
N GLY A 66 -14.24 -1.64 -12.97
CA GLY A 66 -13.91 -2.35 -11.72
C GLY A 66 -13.24 -3.71 -11.96
N LEU A 67 -13.55 -4.38 -13.08
CA LEU A 67 -12.89 -5.61 -13.48
C LEU A 67 -11.41 -5.38 -13.85
N ILE A 68 -11.08 -4.25 -14.48
CA ILE A 68 -9.68 -3.84 -14.72
C ILE A 68 -8.94 -3.76 -13.38
N THR A 69 -9.51 -3.06 -12.39
CA THR A 69 -8.94 -2.96 -11.05
C THR A 69 -8.79 -4.33 -10.41
N LEU A 70 -9.81 -5.19 -10.49
CA LEU A 70 -9.79 -6.52 -9.90
C LEU A 70 -8.64 -7.37 -10.47
N ILE A 71 -8.51 -7.44 -11.79
CA ILE A 71 -7.44 -8.22 -12.45
C ILE A 71 -6.06 -7.70 -12.06
N TYR A 72 -5.89 -6.37 -12.12
CA TYR A 72 -4.65 -5.74 -11.68
C TYR A 72 -4.34 -6.06 -10.21
N GLN A 73 -5.31 -5.96 -9.29
CA GLN A 73 -5.08 -6.23 -7.87
C GLN A 73 -4.81 -7.72 -7.60
N MET A 74 -5.48 -8.61 -8.32
CA MET A 74 -5.22 -10.05 -8.22
C MET A 74 -3.77 -10.37 -8.60
N THR A 75 -3.28 -9.84 -9.71
CA THR A 75 -1.88 -10.08 -10.11
C THR A 75 -0.89 -9.29 -9.25
N ALA A 76 -1.19 -8.04 -8.92
CA ALA A 76 -0.33 -7.16 -8.13
C ALA A 76 -0.13 -7.63 -6.70
N SER A 77 -1.15 -8.23 -6.07
CA SER A 77 -1.10 -8.58 -4.66
C SER A 77 -1.08 -10.06 -4.38
N LEU A 78 -1.96 -10.86 -5.00
CA LEU A 78 -2.06 -12.27 -4.61
C LEU A 78 -0.79 -13.04 -4.98
N LEU A 79 -0.02 -12.57 -5.98
CA LEU A 79 1.27 -13.14 -6.34
C LEU A 79 2.40 -12.75 -5.38
N GLN A 80 2.31 -11.60 -4.67
CA GLN A 80 3.40 -11.11 -3.81
C GLN A 80 3.81 -12.09 -2.70
N PRO A 81 2.89 -12.69 -1.91
CA PRO A 81 3.25 -13.65 -0.87
C PRO A 81 4.00 -14.86 -1.43
N TRP A 82 3.57 -15.38 -2.59
CA TRP A 82 4.20 -16.54 -3.21
C TRP A 82 5.59 -16.23 -3.74
N ILE A 83 5.74 -15.08 -4.41
CA ILE A 83 7.03 -14.60 -4.90
C ILE A 83 7.98 -14.39 -3.70
N GLY A 84 7.52 -13.70 -2.65
CA GLY A 84 8.32 -13.45 -1.45
C GLY A 84 8.77 -14.74 -0.76
N LEU A 85 7.88 -15.71 -0.56
CA LEU A 85 8.20 -17.01 0.03
C LEU A 85 9.24 -17.79 -0.79
N TYR A 86 9.15 -17.72 -2.12
CA TYR A 86 10.12 -18.37 -3.01
C TYR A 86 11.46 -17.65 -2.96
N THR A 87 11.48 -16.32 -3.07
CA THR A 87 12.72 -15.55 -3.17
C THR A 87 13.46 -15.40 -1.85
N ASP A 88 12.77 -15.55 -0.71
CA ASP A 88 13.42 -15.62 0.61
C ASP A 88 14.34 -16.84 0.73
N LYS A 89 13.98 -17.97 0.09
CA LYS A 89 14.82 -19.17 0.03
C LYS A 89 15.80 -19.14 -1.14
N HIS A 90 15.41 -18.49 -2.23
CA HIS A 90 16.17 -18.40 -3.45
C HIS A 90 16.28 -16.94 -3.87
N PRO A 91 17.25 -16.16 -3.34
CA PRO A 91 17.39 -14.76 -3.72
C PRO A 91 17.51 -14.62 -5.25
N LYS A 92 16.59 -13.86 -5.85
CA LYS A 92 16.57 -13.59 -7.30
C LYS A 92 16.57 -12.06 -7.53
N PRO A 93 17.70 -11.36 -7.31
CA PRO A 93 17.75 -9.90 -7.45
C PRO A 93 17.32 -9.40 -8.83
N TRP A 94 17.49 -10.21 -9.88
CA TRP A 94 17.08 -9.88 -11.25
C TRP A 94 15.56 -9.89 -11.47
N LEU A 95 14.74 -10.36 -10.52
CA LEU A 95 13.29 -10.19 -10.59
C LEU A 95 12.88 -8.71 -10.55
N LEU A 96 13.69 -7.83 -9.94
CA LEU A 96 13.43 -6.39 -9.92
C LEU A 96 13.29 -5.80 -11.33
N PRO A 97 14.32 -5.82 -12.20
CA PRO A 97 14.20 -5.31 -13.56
C PRO A 97 13.27 -6.15 -14.43
N SER A 98 13.22 -7.48 -14.26
CA SER A 98 12.28 -8.33 -15.02
C SER A 98 10.82 -7.99 -14.75
N GLY A 99 10.49 -7.68 -13.49
CA GLY A 99 9.18 -7.17 -13.09
C GLY A 99 8.82 -5.87 -13.79
N MET A 100 9.73 -4.90 -13.73
CA MET A 100 9.52 -3.62 -14.41
C MET A 100 9.44 -3.75 -15.94
N VAL A 101 10.13 -4.73 -16.55
CA VAL A 101 9.94 -5.07 -17.97
C VAL A 101 8.53 -5.61 -18.23
N SER A 102 7.98 -6.45 -17.35
CA SER A 102 6.57 -6.88 -17.44
C SER A 102 5.61 -5.70 -17.40
N THR A 103 5.84 -4.75 -16.48
CA THR A 103 5.09 -3.48 -16.43
C THR A 103 5.26 -2.67 -17.72
N LEU A 104 6.47 -2.57 -18.28
CA LEU A 104 6.75 -1.86 -19.53
C LEU A 104 5.99 -2.47 -20.71
N ILE A 105 5.93 -3.80 -20.82
CA ILE A 105 5.13 -4.50 -21.84
C ILE A 105 3.63 -4.21 -21.60
N GLY A 106 3.17 -4.26 -20.36
CA GLY A 106 1.80 -3.92 -19.99
C GLY A 106 1.40 -2.49 -20.41
N ILE A 107 2.27 -1.50 -20.17
CA ILE A 107 2.07 -0.12 -20.63
C ILE A 107 1.96 -0.05 -22.15
N GLY A 108 2.87 -0.70 -22.88
CA GLY A 108 2.85 -0.72 -24.35
C GLY A 108 1.57 -1.33 -24.91
N LEU A 109 1.13 -2.46 -24.34
CA LEU A 109 -0.16 -3.08 -24.69
C LEU A 109 -1.34 -2.16 -24.37
N LEU A 110 -1.32 -1.45 -23.24
CA LEU A 110 -2.39 -0.54 -22.84
C LEU A 110 -2.49 0.66 -23.80
N ALA A 111 -1.36 1.25 -24.18
CA ALA A 111 -1.29 2.39 -25.08
C ALA A 111 -1.84 2.07 -26.48
N MET A 112 -1.69 0.82 -26.93
CA MET A 112 -2.12 0.35 -28.25
C MET A 112 -3.31 -0.63 -28.21
N ALA A 113 -3.99 -0.76 -27.06
CA ALA A 113 -5.03 -1.77 -26.88
C ALA A 113 -6.17 -1.56 -27.90
N PRO A 114 -6.49 -2.56 -28.76
CA PRO A 114 -7.56 -2.45 -29.75
C PRO A 114 -8.94 -2.82 -29.18
N HIS A 115 -9.00 -3.59 -28.09
CA HIS A 115 -10.24 -3.98 -27.44
C HIS A 115 -10.03 -4.26 -25.95
N PHE A 116 -11.15 -4.34 -25.21
CA PHE A 116 -11.17 -4.49 -23.75
C PHE A 116 -10.33 -5.66 -23.22
N SER A 117 -10.32 -6.82 -23.88
CA SER A 117 -9.51 -7.96 -23.42
C SER A 117 -8.00 -7.65 -23.38
N VAL A 118 -7.48 -6.82 -24.31
CA VAL A 118 -6.08 -6.39 -24.27
C VAL A 118 -5.82 -5.45 -23.09
N VAL A 119 -6.79 -4.60 -22.72
CA VAL A 119 -6.72 -3.77 -21.51
C VAL A 119 -6.60 -4.64 -20.25
N LEU A 120 -7.34 -5.75 -20.19
CA LEU A 120 -7.26 -6.69 -19.06
C LEU A 120 -5.89 -7.38 -18.98
N VAL A 121 -5.37 -7.85 -20.12
CA VAL A 121 -4.02 -8.46 -20.19
C VAL A 121 -2.94 -7.44 -19.82
N ALA A 122 -3.03 -6.21 -20.33
CA ALA A 122 -2.12 -5.13 -20.00
C ALA A 122 -2.10 -4.83 -18.49
N SER A 123 -3.29 -4.74 -17.88
CA SER A 123 -3.46 -4.49 -16.44
C SER A 123 -2.94 -5.65 -15.60
N ALA A 124 -3.14 -6.89 -16.04
CA ALA A 124 -2.57 -8.07 -15.42
C ALA A 124 -1.03 -8.02 -15.40
N LEU A 125 -0.39 -7.67 -16.53
CA LEU A 125 1.07 -7.55 -16.64
C LEU A 125 1.63 -6.42 -15.77
N ILE A 126 0.96 -5.27 -15.72
CA ILE A 126 1.33 -4.17 -14.80
C ILE A 126 1.31 -4.68 -13.35
N GLY A 127 0.31 -5.47 -12.97
CA GLY A 127 0.25 -6.08 -11.66
C GLY A 127 1.32 -7.14 -11.42
N VAL A 128 1.61 -8.02 -12.38
CA VAL A 128 2.73 -9.00 -12.25
C VAL A 128 4.05 -8.30 -11.98
N GLY A 129 4.35 -7.23 -12.71
CA GLY A 129 5.56 -6.44 -12.48
C GLY A 129 5.62 -5.87 -11.06
N SER A 130 4.54 -5.26 -10.59
CA SER A 130 4.42 -4.78 -9.22
C SER A 130 4.60 -5.88 -8.17
N ALA A 131 4.04 -7.07 -8.41
CA ALA A 131 4.12 -8.17 -7.46
C ALA A 131 5.54 -8.69 -7.26
N THR A 132 6.35 -8.69 -8.33
CA THR A 132 7.76 -9.06 -8.25
C THR A 132 8.64 -7.97 -7.62
N PHE A 133 8.25 -6.70 -7.76
CA PHE A 133 9.01 -5.55 -7.27
C PHE A 133 9.05 -5.48 -5.74
N HIS A 134 7.88 -5.51 -5.08
CA HIS A 134 7.77 -5.16 -3.65
C HIS A 134 8.57 -6.04 -2.68
N PRO A 135 8.52 -7.40 -2.75
CA PRO A 135 9.26 -8.25 -1.83
C PRO A 135 10.78 -8.05 -1.94
N GLU A 136 11.30 -8.02 -3.16
CA GLU A 136 12.72 -7.84 -3.43
C GLU A 136 13.20 -6.43 -3.08
N ALA A 137 12.45 -5.38 -3.46
CA ALA A 137 12.83 -4.00 -3.22
C ALA A 137 12.88 -3.70 -1.72
N SER A 138 11.91 -4.21 -0.96
CA SER A 138 11.92 -4.11 0.50
C SER A 138 13.13 -4.82 1.14
N ARG A 139 13.55 -5.97 0.59
CA ARG A 139 14.76 -6.67 1.04
C ARG A 139 16.01 -5.83 0.79
N VAL A 140 16.16 -5.25 -0.41
CA VAL A 140 17.28 -4.37 -0.74
C VAL A 140 17.29 -3.12 0.15
N ALA A 141 16.14 -2.50 0.40
CA ALA A 141 16.03 -1.35 1.31
C ALA A 141 16.54 -1.70 2.73
N ARG A 142 16.19 -2.90 3.24
CA ARG A 142 16.72 -3.40 4.52
C ARG A 142 18.23 -3.62 4.48
N MET A 143 18.77 -4.20 3.40
CA MET A 143 20.21 -4.40 3.25
C MET A 143 20.98 -3.06 3.23
N ALA A 144 20.42 -2.03 2.61
CA ALA A 144 21.01 -0.69 2.53
C ALA A 144 20.87 0.13 3.83
N SER A 145 20.14 -0.37 4.83
CA SER A 145 19.72 0.41 6.00
C SER A 145 20.78 0.57 7.10
N GLY A 146 21.86 -0.21 7.08
CA GLY A 146 22.85 -0.20 8.16
C GLY A 146 22.23 -0.46 9.54
N GLY A 147 21.22 -1.35 9.60
CA GLY A 147 20.47 -1.65 10.83
C GLY A 147 19.33 -0.68 11.17
N ARG A 148 19.22 0.46 10.48
CA ARG A 148 18.14 1.47 10.68
C ARG A 148 16.88 1.12 9.88
N PHE A 149 16.30 -0.05 10.18
CA PHE A 149 15.19 -0.62 9.41
C PHE A 149 13.96 0.30 9.33
N GLY A 150 13.64 1.03 10.42
CA GLY A 150 12.54 2.00 10.43
C GLY A 150 12.73 3.12 9.42
N THR A 151 13.92 3.73 9.37
CA THR A 151 14.26 4.76 8.37
C THR A 151 14.17 4.20 6.96
N ALA A 152 14.74 3.02 6.70
CA ALA A 152 14.67 2.42 5.37
C ALA A 152 13.24 2.14 4.92
N GLN A 153 12.40 1.61 5.82
CA GLN A 153 10.99 1.33 5.55
C GLN A 153 10.17 2.60 5.33
N SER A 154 10.44 3.68 6.07
CA SER A 154 9.80 4.99 5.86
C SER A 154 10.24 5.63 4.54
N THR A 155 11.54 5.68 4.26
CA THR A 155 12.07 6.23 2.99
C THR A 155 11.52 5.47 1.79
N PHE A 156 11.45 4.13 1.88
CA PHE A 156 10.83 3.31 0.85
C PHE A 156 9.36 3.68 0.64
N GLN A 157 8.55 3.75 1.69
CA GLN A 157 7.12 4.08 1.59
C GLN A 157 6.85 5.50 1.08
N VAL A 158 7.65 6.48 1.49
CA VAL A 158 7.53 7.86 0.99
C VAL A 158 7.61 7.88 -0.54
N GLY A 159 8.51 7.09 -1.14
CA GLY A 159 8.59 6.93 -2.58
C GLY A 159 7.26 6.48 -3.20
N GLY A 160 6.68 5.38 -2.72
CA GLY A 160 5.41 4.85 -3.23
C GLY A 160 4.23 5.82 -3.10
N TYR A 161 4.13 6.52 -1.97
CA TYR A 161 3.09 7.53 -1.76
C TYR A 161 3.21 8.74 -2.67
N ILE A 162 4.43 9.23 -2.90
CA ILE A 162 4.67 10.31 -3.86
C ILE A 162 4.23 9.84 -5.25
N GLY A 163 4.67 8.65 -5.68
CA GLY A 163 4.27 8.09 -6.97
C GLY A 163 2.75 8.02 -7.13
N THR A 164 2.06 7.44 -6.16
CA THR A 164 0.61 7.30 -6.16
C THR A 164 -0.11 8.64 -6.23
N ALA A 165 0.32 9.61 -5.42
CA ALA A 165 -0.34 10.91 -5.34
C ALA A 165 -0.22 11.69 -6.65
N PHE A 166 0.93 11.68 -7.32
CA PHE A 166 1.18 12.48 -8.53
C PHE A 166 0.57 11.90 -9.82
N ALA A 167 0.16 10.63 -9.85
CA ALA A 167 -0.38 10.00 -11.05
C ALA A 167 -1.58 10.73 -11.69
N PRO A 168 -2.61 11.16 -10.94
CA PRO A 168 -3.73 11.95 -11.47
C PRO A 168 -3.30 13.25 -12.17
N LEU A 169 -2.32 13.97 -11.62
CA LEU A 169 -1.83 15.22 -12.22
C LEU A 169 -1.17 14.97 -13.56
N VAL A 170 -0.30 13.95 -13.64
CA VAL A 170 0.33 13.60 -14.90
C VAL A 170 -0.68 13.04 -15.89
N ALA A 171 -1.68 12.27 -15.44
CA ALA A 171 -2.79 11.86 -16.30
C ALA A 171 -3.47 13.09 -16.92
N ALA A 172 -3.83 14.08 -16.11
CA ALA A 172 -4.50 15.31 -16.54
C ALA A 172 -3.68 16.12 -17.56
N MET A 173 -2.37 16.24 -17.36
CA MET A 173 -1.49 17.08 -18.17
C MET A 173 -0.99 16.37 -19.44
N LEU A 174 -0.70 15.08 -19.36
CA LEU A 174 -0.01 14.35 -20.41
C LEU A 174 -0.91 13.36 -21.15
N ILE A 175 -1.72 12.58 -20.45
CA ILE A 175 -2.45 11.46 -21.07
C ILE A 175 -3.83 11.89 -21.57
N ILE A 176 -4.64 12.50 -20.71
CA ILE A 176 -6.01 12.91 -21.06
C ILE A 176 -6.06 13.81 -22.30
N PRO A 177 -5.17 14.82 -22.48
CA PRO A 177 -5.21 15.68 -23.67
C PRO A 177 -4.76 15.00 -24.97
N HIS A 178 -3.93 13.97 -24.88
CA HIS A 178 -3.29 13.33 -26.04
C HIS A 178 -3.86 11.92 -26.34
N GLY A 179 -4.84 11.48 -25.55
CA GLY A 179 -5.53 10.20 -25.73
C GLY A 179 -4.73 8.98 -25.27
N GLN A 180 -5.26 7.79 -25.58
CA GLN A 180 -4.74 6.53 -25.04
C GLN A 180 -3.30 6.22 -25.46
N ILE A 181 -2.90 6.61 -26.67
CA ILE A 181 -1.52 6.36 -27.14
C ILE A 181 -0.48 7.07 -26.27
N ALA A 182 -0.85 8.19 -25.63
CA ALA A 182 0.03 8.92 -24.72
C ALA A 182 0.33 8.18 -23.41
N VAL A 183 -0.41 7.11 -23.09
CA VAL A 183 -0.02 6.15 -22.04
C VAL A 183 1.39 5.59 -22.32
N GLY A 184 1.78 5.49 -23.61
CA GLY A 184 3.12 5.04 -24.02
C GLY A 184 4.26 5.90 -23.48
N TRP A 185 4.03 7.18 -23.14
CA TRP A 185 5.04 8.02 -22.47
C TRP A 185 5.52 7.44 -21.13
N LEU A 186 4.68 6.66 -20.45
CA LEU A 186 5.06 5.95 -19.23
C LEU A 186 6.15 4.90 -19.46
N MET A 187 6.33 4.42 -20.70
CA MET A 187 7.42 3.49 -21.01
C MET A 187 8.79 4.13 -20.77
N ILE A 188 8.93 5.46 -20.88
CA ILE A 188 10.18 6.16 -20.55
C ILE A 188 10.48 6.02 -19.06
N ILE A 189 9.48 6.22 -18.21
CA ILE A 189 9.61 6.06 -16.75
C ILE A 189 9.92 4.61 -16.40
N ALA A 190 9.22 3.66 -17.02
CA ALA A 190 9.46 2.23 -16.81
C ALA A 190 10.86 1.81 -17.28
N LEU A 191 11.33 2.29 -18.44
CA LEU A 191 12.68 2.00 -18.95
C LEU A 191 13.76 2.57 -18.04
N PHE A 192 13.57 3.80 -17.56
CA PHE A 192 14.48 4.41 -16.58
C PHE A 192 14.52 3.62 -15.27
N ALA A 193 13.36 3.17 -14.79
CA ALA A 193 13.27 2.29 -13.63
C ALA A 193 13.95 0.92 -13.87
N VAL A 194 13.85 0.32 -15.07
CA VAL A 194 14.59 -0.90 -15.44
C VAL A 194 16.10 -0.70 -15.31
N ILE A 195 16.63 0.44 -15.77
CA ILE A 195 18.07 0.74 -15.69
C ILE A 195 18.52 0.83 -14.23
N ILE A 196 17.79 1.60 -13.41
CA ILE A 196 18.08 1.75 -11.97
C ILE A 196 18.00 0.39 -11.28
N LEU A 197 16.92 -0.36 -11.51
CA LEU A 197 16.71 -1.67 -10.90
C LEU A 197 17.77 -2.68 -11.33
N SER A 198 18.25 -2.64 -12.57
CA SER A 198 19.38 -3.46 -13.02
C SER A 198 20.67 -3.11 -12.27
N GLY A 199 20.91 -1.82 -11.98
CA GLY A 199 22.00 -1.37 -11.12
C GLY A 199 21.88 -1.91 -9.70
N ILE A 200 20.68 -1.81 -9.11
CA ILE A 200 20.35 -2.33 -7.79
C ILE A 200 20.52 -3.86 -7.74
N SER A 201 20.07 -4.60 -8.76
CA SER A 201 20.24 -6.05 -8.84
C SER A 201 21.71 -6.44 -8.88
N ARG A 202 22.53 -5.76 -9.68
CA ARG A 202 24.00 -5.98 -9.72
C ARG A 202 24.65 -5.71 -8.37
N TRP A 203 24.25 -4.62 -7.69
CA TRP A 203 24.74 -4.31 -6.35
C TRP A 203 24.34 -5.41 -5.35
N THR A 204 23.09 -5.85 -5.40
CA THR A 204 22.52 -6.87 -4.51
C THR A 204 23.21 -8.22 -4.70
N VAL A 205 23.50 -8.64 -5.94
CA VAL A 205 24.24 -9.89 -6.20
C VAL A 205 25.64 -9.84 -5.57
N LYS A 206 26.31 -8.68 -5.63
CA LYS A 206 27.66 -8.50 -5.06
C LYS A 206 27.69 -8.45 -3.52
N HIS A 207 26.61 -7.97 -2.89
CA HIS A 207 26.59 -7.67 -1.43
C HIS A 207 25.53 -8.47 -0.64
N GLY A 208 24.76 -9.33 -1.29
CA GLY A 208 23.54 -9.95 -0.75
C GLY A 208 23.71 -11.16 0.17
N HIS A 209 24.94 -11.49 0.56
CA HIS A 209 25.21 -12.70 1.36
C HIS A 209 25.17 -12.47 2.87
N ALA A 210 24.79 -11.28 3.34
CA ALA A 210 24.78 -10.96 4.76
C ALA A 210 23.36 -10.75 5.32
N HIS A 211 23.07 -11.52 6.37
CA HIS A 211 22.05 -11.33 7.40
C HIS A 211 20.57 -11.62 7.08
N MET A 212 20.17 -12.83 7.48
CA MET A 212 18.89 -13.06 8.15
C MET A 212 19.17 -13.67 9.53
N LYS A 213 19.44 -12.82 10.53
CA LYS A 213 19.40 -13.28 11.93
C LYS A 213 17.94 -13.58 12.25
N LYS A 214 17.64 -14.84 12.60
CA LYS A 214 16.37 -15.22 13.22
C LYS A 214 16.19 -14.36 14.47
N HIS A 215 15.19 -13.49 14.47
CA HIS A 215 14.75 -12.87 15.70
C HIS A 215 14.08 -13.95 16.55
N ASN A 216 14.70 -14.33 17.66
CA ASN A 216 14.04 -15.16 18.67
C ASN A 216 12.91 -14.34 19.27
N LEU A 217 11.67 -14.74 18.99
CA LEU A 217 10.49 -14.20 19.62
C LEU A 217 10.38 -14.83 21.00
N GLN A 218 10.58 -14.02 22.04
CA GLN A 218 10.13 -14.38 23.39
C GLN A 218 8.63 -14.67 23.36
N ALA A 219 8.24 -15.79 23.98
CA ALA A 219 6.86 -16.22 24.08
C ALA A 219 6.04 -15.19 24.86
N LEU A 220 5.36 -14.30 24.14
CA LEU A 220 4.30 -13.47 24.71
C LEU A 220 3.04 -14.34 24.87
N ARG A 221 2.41 -14.21 26.04
CA ARG A 221 1.24 -15.01 26.46
C ARG A 221 0.15 -14.96 25.40
N SER A 222 -0.37 -16.13 25.05
CA SER A 222 -1.46 -16.31 24.09
C SER A 222 -2.77 -15.78 24.67
N LEU A 223 -3.44 -14.89 23.94
CA LEU A 223 -4.88 -14.64 24.11
C LEU A 223 -5.66 -15.96 24.02
N SER A 224 -6.85 -16.01 24.63
CA SER A 224 -7.71 -17.19 24.47
C SER A 224 -8.06 -17.39 23.00
N SER A 225 -8.29 -18.64 22.56
CA SER A 225 -8.68 -18.91 21.16
C SER A 225 -9.97 -18.20 20.74
N ARG A 226 -10.81 -17.78 21.71
CA ARG A 226 -12.00 -16.97 21.46
C ARG A 226 -11.62 -15.51 21.17
N ASP A 227 -10.78 -14.90 21.99
CA ASP A 227 -10.38 -13.49 21.83
C ASP A 227 -9.60 -13.28 20.53
N VAL A 228 -8.76 -14.25 20.14
CA VAL A 228 -8.08 -14.24 18.85
C VAL A 228 -9.08 -14.24 17.69
N LYS A 229 -10.10 -15.10 17.74
CA LYS A 229 -11.13 -15.15 16.69
C LYS A 229 -11.90 -13.82 16.62
N VAL A 230 -12.33 -13.28 17.76
CA VAL A 230 -13.05 -12.00 17.83
C VAL A 230 -12.17 -10.87 17.27
N ALA A 231 -10.92 -10.76 17.72
CA ALA A 231 -10.00 -9.73 17.26
C ALA A 231 -9.76 -9.80 15.75
N LEU A 232 -9.54 -10.99 15.19
CA LEU A 232 -9.34 -11.16 13.75
C LEU A 232 -10.62 -10.90 12.94
N SER A 233 -11.79 -11.29 13.46
CA SER A 233 -13.08 -10.97 12.83
C SER A 233 -13.33 -9.46 12.80
N VAL A 234 -13.08 -8.75 13.91
CA VAL A 234 -13.17 -7.29 13.98
C VAL A 234 -12.22 -6.66 12.97
N VAL A 235 -10.93 -7.06 12.97
CA VAL A 235 -9.96 -6.58 11.98
C VAL A 235 -10.44 -6.81 10.55
N GLY A 236 -10.97 -8.00 10.24
CA GLY A 236 -11.53 -8.32 8.92
C GLY A 236 -12.67 -7.38 8.49
N VAL A 237 -13.62 -7.11 9.38
CA VAL A 237 -14.73 -6.16 9.13
C VAL A 237 -14.20 -4.74 8.91
N LEU A 238 -13.24 -4.31 9.71
CA LEU A 238 -12.63 -2.98 9.59
C LEU A 238 -11.85 -2.83 8.28
N LEU A 239 -11.12 -3.86 7.85
CA LEU A 239 -10.44 -3.86 6.56
C LEU A 239 -11.42 -3.85 5.39
N LEU A 240 -12.52 -4.60 5.49
CA LEU A 240 -13.60 -4.57 4.51
C LEU A 240 -14.15 -3.15 4.36
N ALA A 241 -14.59 -2.54 5.46
CA ALA A 241 -15.11 -1.18 5.46
C ALA A 241 -14.12 -0.18 4.85
N LYS A 242 -12.86 -0.21 5.31
CA LYS A 242 -11.81 0.69 4.87
C LYS A 242 -11.49 0.53 3.40
N PHE A 243 -11.17 -0.69 2.96
CA PHE A 243 -10.67 -0.88 1.59
C PHE A 243 -11.77 -0.85 0.55
N THR A 244 -13.02 -1.18 0.89
CA THR A 244 -14.16 -0.90 0.02
C THR A 244 -14.38 0.60 -0.15
N TYR A 245 -14.31 1.39 0.92
CA TYR A 245 -14.46 2.84 0.86
C TYR A 245 -13.31 3.53 0.09
N ILE A 246 -12.07 3.15 0.37
CA ILE A 246 -10.91 3.68 -0.37
C ILE A 246 -11.00 3.26 -1.85
N ALA A 247 -11.45 2.04 -2.16
CA ALA A 247 -11.66 1.62 -3.54
C ALA A 247 -12.73 2.44 -4.26
N SER A 248 -13.80 2.88 -3.57
CA SER A 248 -14.83 3.73 -4.18
C SER A 248 -14.26 5.08 -4.61
N ILE A 249 -13.43 5.70 -3.77
CA ILE A 249 -12.78 6.97 -4.09
C ILE A 249 -11.68 6.77 -5.14
N SER A 250 -10.71 5.89 -4.88
CA SER A 250 -9.55 5.75 -5.77
C SER A 250 -9.91 5.34 -7.20
N ASN A 251 -11.00 4.58 -7.42
CA ASN A 251 -11.38 4.12 -8.76
C ASN A 251 -12.52 4.92 -9.39
N TYR A 252 -13.40 5.56 -8.59
CA TYR A 252 -14.61 6.18 -9.12
C TYR A 252 -14.82 7.65 -8.78
N TYR A 253 -13.88 8.30 -8.07
CA TYR A 253 -14.06 9.69 -7.66
C TYR A 253 -14.13 10.66 -8.83
N ILE A 254 -13.33 10.42 -9.88
CA ILE A 254 -13.41 11.25 -11.10
C ILE A 254 -14.82 11.18 -11.70
N PHE A 255 -15.39 9.98 -11.83
CA PHE A 255 -16.74 9.80 -12.37
C PHE A 255 -17.81 10.47 -11.49
N TYR A 256 -17.71 10.30 -10.17
CA TYR A 256 -18.61 10.97 -9.23
C TYR A 256 -18.55 12.50 -9.38
N LEU A 257 -17.35 13.07 -9.44
CA LEU A 257 -17.16 14.52 -9.57
C LEU A 257 -17.67 15.07 -10.91
N VAL A 258 -17.43 14.33 -12.00
CA VAL A 258 -17.95 14.68 -13.33
C VAL A 258 -19.47 14.62 -13.35
N GLU A 259 -20.09 13.54 -12.84
CA GLU A 259 -21.54 13.38 -12.87
C GLU A 259 -22.26 14.36 -11.93
N ARG A 260 -21.76 14.51 -10.69
CA ARG A 260 -22.42 15.31 -9.65
C ARG A 260 -22.26 16.81 -9.84
N PHE A 261 -21.08 17.25 -10.28
CA PHE A 261 -20.69 18.66 -10.34
C PHE A 261 -20.38 19.14 -11.76
N GLN A 262 -20.52 18.28 -12.78
CA GLN A 262 -20.28 18.63 -14.18
C GLN A 262 -18.85 19.14 -14.44
N LEU A 263 -17.89 18.61 -13.68
CA LEU A 263 -16.50 19.02 -13.76
C LEU A 263 -15.80 18.46 -15.00
N PRO A 264 -14.93 19.24 -15.66
CA PRO A 264 -13.98 18.70 -16.61
C PRO A 264 -13.07 17.65 -15.96
N ILE A 265 -12.77 16.56 -16.69
CA ILE A 265 -11.88 15.48 -16.20
C ILE A 265 -10.56 16.01 -15.63
N PRO A 266 -9.83 16.95 -16.28
CA PRO A 266 -8.58 17.48 -15.71
C PRO A 266 -8.74 18.13 -14.34
N GLN A 267 -9.87 18.78 -14.05
CA GLN A 267 -10.13 19.37 -12.74
C GLN A 267 -10.43 18.29 -11.69
N ALA A 268 -11.20 17.26 -12.06
CA ALA A 268 -11.47 16.13 -11.18
C ALA A 268 -10.19 15.36 -10.78
N GLN A 269 -9.18 15.33 -11.64
CA GLN A 269 -7.86 14.75 -11.34
C GLN A 269 -7.12 15.51 -10.24
N ILE A 270 -7.24 16.84 -10.18
CA ILE A 270 -6.64 17.66 -9.12
C ILE A 270 -7.26 17.29 -7.76
N TYR A 271 -8.57 17.04 -7.74
CA TYR A 271 -9.25 16.60 -6.52
C TYR A 271 -8.87 15.17 -6.12
N LEU A 272 -8.67 14.25 -7.08
CA LEU A 272 -8.13 12.93 -6.79
C LEU A 272 -6.68 13.00 -6.26
N PHE A 273 -5.82 13.83 -6.85
CA PHE A 273 -4.48 14.13 -6.33
C PHE A 273 -4.55 14.61 -4.88
N THR A 274 -5.44 15.55 -4.59
CA THR A 274 -5.60 16.15 -3.26
C THR A 274 -6.00 15.08 -2.22
N PHE A 275 -6.93 14.19 -2.59
CA PHE A 275 -7.29 13.05 -1.76
C PHE A 275 -6.13 12.06 -1.55
N LEU A 276 -5.41 11.67 -2.61
CA LEU A 276 -4.30 10.72 -2.49
C LEU A 276 -3.10 11.31 -1.73
N ALA A 277 -2.85 12.62 -1.85
CA ALA A 277 -1.89 13.34 -1.03
C ALA A 277 -2.29 13.34 0.45
N ALA A 278 -3.58 13.54 0.75
CA ALA A 278 -4.10 13.41 2.12
C ALA A 278 -3.94 11.98 2.67
N VAL A 279 -4.18 10.94 1.86
CA VAL A 279 -3.94 9.54 2.23
C VAL A 279 -2.45 9.27 2.52
N ALA A 280 -1.55 9.82 1.70
CA ALA A 280 -0.11 9.73 1.91
C ALA A 280 0.30 10.35 3.25
N VAL A 281 -0.10 11.61 3.50
CA VAL A 281 0.19 12.33 4.74
C VAL A 281 -0.37 11.59 5.95
N GLY A 282 -1.64 11.17 5.90
CA GLY A 282 -2.27 10.45 7.00
C GLY A 282 -1.63 9.10 7.31
N THR A 283 -1.13 8.39 6.28
CA THR A 283 -0.41 7.14 6.51
C THR A 283 0.95 7.36 7.17
N LEU A 284 1.70 8.38 6.71
CA LEU A 284 2.99 8.75 7.31
C LEU A 284 2.82 9.24 8.77
N ALA A 285 1.75 9.98 9.05
CA ALA A 285 1.45 10.46 10.40
C ALA A 285 0.92 9.35 11.33
N GLY A 286 0.21 8.35 10.80
CA GLY A 286 -0.45 7.31 11.59
C GLY A 286 0.48 6.47 12.46
N GLY A 287 1.72 6.20 11.99
CA GLY A 287 2.73 5.48 12.77
C GLY A 287 3.14 6.23 14.04
N PRO A 288 3.77 7.42 13.93
CA PRO A 288 4.15 8.23 15.09
C PRO A 288 3.00 8.58 16.03
N ILE A 289 1.79 8.80 15.50
CA ILE A 289 0.60 9.04 16.33
C ILE A 289 0.25 7.77 17.12
N GLY A 290 0.22 6.60 16.47
CA GLY A 290 -0.07 5.32 17.11
C GLY A 290 0.90 4.93 18.21
N ASP A 291 2.16 5.30 18.08
CA ASP A 291 3.17 5.08 19.12
C ASP A 291 2.92 5.96 20.35
N ARG A 292 2.42 7.20 20.17
CA ARG A 292 2.16 8.16 21.25
C ARG A 292 0.86 7.89 22.00
N ILE A 293 -0.25 7.71 21.29
CA ILE A 293 -1.59 7.62 21.91
C ILE A 293 -2.10 6.18 22.06
N GLY A 294 -1.38 5.21 21.48
CA GLY A 294 -1.75 3.80 21.49
C GLY A 294 -2.58 3.36 20.29
N ARG A 295 -2.40 2.08 19.91
CA ARG A 295 -2.92 1.49 18.67
C ARG A 295 -4.45 1.43 18.64
N LYS A 296 -5.07 0.96 19.74
CA LYS A 296 -6.53 0.90 19.87
C LYS A 296 -7.16 2.30 19.76
N ALA A 297 -6.55 3.31 20.39
CA ALA A 297 -7.02 4.69 20.29
C ALA A 297 -6.94 5.22 18.86
N VAL A 298 -5.85 4.98 18.12
CA VAL A 298 -5.77 5.35 16.69
C VAL A 298 -6.85 4.66 15.89
N VAL A 299 -7.02 3.35 16.02
CA VAL A 299 -8.06 2.61 15.28
C VAL A 299 -9.45 3.20 15.56
N TRP A 300 -9.76 3.50 16.83
CA TRP A 300 -11.02 4.12 17.23
C TRP A 300 -11.23 5.50 16.60
N ILE A 301 -10.25 6.40 16.77
CA ILE A 301 -10.31 7.76 16.23
C ILE A 301 -10.43 7.72 14.70
N SER A 302 -9.70 6.82 14.04
CA SER A 302 -9.73 6.72 12.59
C SER A 302 -11.08 6.24 12.06
N PHE A 303 -11.65 5.18 12.63
CA PHE A 303 -12.89 4.59 12.13
C PHE A 303 -14.12 5.39 12.54
N LEU A 304 -14.22 5.82 13.81
CA LEU A 304 -15.35 6.63 14.25
C LEU A 304 -15.25 8.08 13.77
N GLY A 305 -14.04 8.64 13.72
CA GLY A 305 -13.82 10.02 13.28
C GLY A 305 -14.11 10.23 11.79
N VAL A 306 -14.06 9.19 10.95
CA VAL A 306 -14.41 9.29 9.52
C VAL A 306 -15.91 9.37 9.29
N ILE A 307 -16.74 8.79 10.17
CA ILE A 307 -18.20 8.69 10.01
C ILE A 307 -18.89 10.02 9.64
N PRO A 308 -18.70 11.13 10.39
CA PRO A 308 -19.37 12.38 10.03
C PRO A 308 -18.95 12.87 8.65
N PHE A 309 -17.67 12.71 8.28
CA PHE A 309 -17.18 13.17 7.00
C PHE A 309 -17.70 12.31 5.84
N SER A 310 -17.75 10.99 6.02
CA SER A 310 -18.22 10.06 4.99
C SER A 310 -19.72 10.18 4.73
N LEU A 311 -20.52 10.44 5.77
CA LEU A 311 -21.96 10.63 5.65
C LEU A 311 -22.32 11.98 5.02
N LEU A 312 -21.57 13.05 5.35
CA LEU A 312 -21.84 14.38 4.80
C LEU A 312 -21.37 14.54 3.35
N MET A 313 -20.29 13.86 2.95
CA MET A 313 -19.63 14.09 1.66
C MET A 313 -20.54 13.95 0.43
N PRO A 314 -21.41 12.93 0.32
CA PRO A 314 -22.31 12.78 -0.84
C PRO A 314 -23.36 13.90 -1.00
N HIS A 315 -23.66 14.61 0.09
CA HIS A 315 -24.68 15.66 0.17
C HIS A 315 -24.08 17.08 0.11
N ALA A 316 -22.75 17.19 0.14
CA ALA A 316 -22.04 18.45 0.16
C ALA A 316 -21.97 19.13 -1.22
N ASN A 317 -21.70 20.44 -1.22
CA ASN A 317 -21.27 21.14 -2.43
C ASN A 317 -19.80 20.83 -2.75
N LEU A 318 -19.32 21.21 -3.93
CA LEU A 318 -17.98 20.86 -4.40
C LEU A 318 -16.86 21.23 -3.41
N PHE A 319 -16.89 22.46 -2.88
CA PHE A 319 -15.88 22.92 -1.91
C PHE A 319 -15.82 21.99 -0.70
N TRP A 320 -16.97 21.71 -0.10
CA TRP A 320 -17.05 20.83 1.07
C TRP A 320 -16.77 19.37 0.73
N THR A 321 -17.15 18.86 -0.45
CA THR A 321 -16.75 17.52 -0.90
C THR A 321 -15.23 17.35 -0.90
N VAL A 322 -14.48 18.35 -1.37
CA VAL A 322 -13.02 18.33 -1.36
C VAL A 322 -12.47 18.37 0.07
N VAL A 323 -12.97 19.28 0.92
CA VAL A 323 -12.55 19.36 2.33
C VAL A 323 -12.82 18.03 3.06
N LEU A 324 -14.01 17.47 2.90
CA LEU A 324 -14.42 16.22 3.55
C LEU A 324 -13.57 15.05 3.06
N THR A 325 -13.29 14.95 1.76
CA THR A 325 -12.42 13.89 1.22
C THR A 325 -10.97 14.02 1.71
N VAL A 326 -10.45 15.23 1.92
CA VAL A 326 -9.15 15.43 2.59
C VAL A 326 -9.18 14.91 4.03
N CYS A 327 -10.20 15.28 4.81
CA CYS A 327 -10.35 14.80 6.19
C CYS A 327 -10.45 13.27 6.25
N ILE A 328 -11.25 12.67 5.37
CA ILE A 328 -11.36 11.22 5.19
C ILE A 328 -9.98 10.62 4.86
N GLY A 329 -9.27 11.17 3.89
CA GLY A 329 -7.96 10.68 3.46
C GLY A 329 -6.95 10.67 4.61
N LEU A 330 -6.85 11.76 5.36
CA LEU A 330 -5.97 11.89 6.52
C LEU A 330 -6.34 10.91 7.64
N VAL A 331 -7.61 10.91 8.05
CA VAL A 331 -8.07 10.18 9.23
C VAL A 331 -8.13 8.68 8.95
N PHE A 332 -8.69 8.27 7.80
CA PHE A 332 -8.92 6.86 7.52
C PHE A 332 -7.62 6.10 7.20
N SER A 333 -6.66 6.76 6.56
CA SER A 333 -5.38 6.16 6.18
C SER A 333 -4.51 5.79 7.39
N SER A 334 -4.50 6.64 8.43
CA SER A 334 -3.73 6.46 9.67
C SER A 334 -3.98 5.13 10.40
N ALA A 335 -5.14 4.51 10.24
CA ALA A 335 -5.50 3.25 10.91
C ALA A 335 -4.71 2.02 10.46
N PHE A 336 -4.13 2.01 9.25
CA PHE A 336 -3.61 0.76 8.67
C PHE A 336 -2.42 0.22 9.45
N ALA A 337 -1.44 1.08 9.75
CA ALA A 337 -0.27 0.71 10.55
C ALA A 337 -0.71 0.18 11.93
N ALA A 338 -1.67 0.84 12.56
CA ALA A 338 -2.19 0.41 13.85
C ALA A 338 -2.90 -0.96 13.78
N LEU A 339 -3.67 -1.25 12.71
CA LEU A 339 -4.33 -2.54 12.50
C LEU A 339 -3.33 -3.68 12.27
N VAL A 340 -2.32 -3.48 11.42
CA VAL A 340 -1.28 -4.48 11.16
C VAL A 340 -0.57 -4.85 12.46
N VAL A 341 -0.18 -3.83 13.21
CA VAL A 341 0.57 -4.03 14.44
C VAL A 341 -0.32 -4.63 15.54
N TYR A 342 -1.59 -4.23 15.66
CA TYR A 342 -2.55 -4.88 16.56
C TYR A 342 -2.73 -6.36 16.23
N ALA A 343 -2.90 -6.71 14.94
CA ALA A 343 -3.03 -8.11 14.52
C ALA A 343 -1.75 -8.93 14.84
N GLN A 344 -0.57 -8.31 14.80
CA GLN A 344 0.68 -8.94 15.22
C GLN A 344 0.76 -9.17 16.74
N GLU A 345 0.20 -8.27 17.54
CA GLU A 345 0.07 -8.49 19.00
C GLU A 345 -0.90 -9.61 19.34
N VAL A 346 -1.98 -9.76 18.58
CA VAL A 346 -2.99 -10.81 18.77
C VAL A 346 -2.45 -12.20 18.39
N LEU A 347 -1.54 -12.26 17.41
CA LEU A 347 -0.89 -13.50 16.94
C LEU A 347 0.65 -13.40 17.10
N PRO A 348 1.17 -13.41 18.33
CA PRO A 348 2.61 -13.30 18.57
C PRO A 348 3.35 -14.47 17.94
N GLY A 349 4.51 -14.21 17.35
CA GLY A 349 5.30 -15.24 16.67
C GLY A 349 4.95 -15.46 15.19
N ARG A 350 3.85 -14.87 14.68
CA ARG A 350 3.39 -15.05 13.29
C ARG A 350 3.38 -13.75 12.48
N THR A 351 4.33 -12.86 12.74
CA THR A 351 4.37 -11.50 12.17
C THR A 351 4.33 -11.47 10.65
N GLY A 352 5.09 -12.35 9.98
CA GLY A 352 5.11 -12.47 8.51
C GLY A 352 3.78 -12.98 7.94
N MET A 353 3.15 -13.97 8.58
CA MET A 353 1.83 -14.48 8.18
C MET A 353 0.77 -13.40 8.33
N VAL A 354 0.76 -12.68 9.46
CA VAL A 354 -0.17 -11.57 9.70
C VAL A 354 0.02 -10.48 8.66
N ALA A 355 1.26 -10.05 8.40
CA ALA A 355 1.54 -9.06 7.36
C ALA A 355 1.03 -9.52 5.98
N GLY A 356 1.31 -10.79 5.60
CA GLY A 356 0.82 -11.36 4.34
C GLY A 356 -0.70 -11.38 4.22
N ILE A 357 -1.41 -11.80 5.27
CA ILE A 357 -2.89 -11.77 5.31
C ILE A 357 -3.39 -10.32 5.22
N MET A 358 -2.82 -9.41 6.00
CA MET A 358 -3.23 -8.00 6.02
C MET A 358 -3.13 -7.33 4.65
N PHE A 359 -1.99 -7.51 3.97
CA PHE A 359 -1.79 -6.97 2.62
C PHE A 359 -2.64 -7.72 1.58
N GLY A 360 -2.67 -9.05 1.61
CA GLY A 360 -3.51 -9.84 0.68
C GLY A 360 -5.00 -9.49 0.80
N THR A 361 -5.49 -9.30 2.01
CA THR A 361 -6.87 -8.83 2.28
C THR A 361 -7.07 -7.40 1.80
N MET A 362 -6.11 -6.49 2.04
CA MET A 362 -6.18 -5.10 1.55
C MET A 362 -6.44 -5.03 0.05
N PHE A 363 -5.60 -5.69 -0.73
CA PHE A 363 -5.68 -5.62 -2.20
C PHE A 363 -6.81 -6.49 -2.75
N GLY A 364 -7.03 -7.67 -2.18
CA GLY A 364 -8.14 -8.56 -2.56
C GLY A 364 -9.50 -7.88 -2.36
N ILE A 365 -9.73 -7.28 -1.19
CA ILE A 365 -10.94 -6.50 -0.94
C ILE A 365 -11.00 -5.29 -1.88
N GLY A 366 -9.90 -4.56 -2.07
CA GLY A 366 -9.87 -3.40 -2.96
C GLY A 366 -10.30 -3.73 -4.40
N GLY A 367 -9.79 -4.83 -4.95
CA GLY A 367 -10.15 -5.30 -6.29
C GLY A 367 -11.59 -5.79 -6.40
N ILE A 368 -12.03 -6.63 -5.45
CA ILE A 368 -13.41 -7.15 -5.43
C ILE A 368 -14.41 -6.01 -5.23
N ALA A 369 -14.10 -5.10 -4.31
CA ALA A 369 -14.92 -3.92 -4.05
C ALA A 369 -15.02 -3.03 -5.29
N ALA A 370 -13.91 -2.78 -6.01
CA ALA A 370 -13.98 -2.02 -7.25
C ALA A 370 -14.95 -2.67 -8.25
N ALA A 371 -14.80 -3.96 -8.54
CA ALA A 371 -15.72 -4.67 -9.45
C ALA A 371 -17.19 -4.64 -8.97
N ALA A 372 -17.42 -4.87 -7.68
CA ALA A 372 -18.77 -4.88 -7.10
C ALA A 372 -19.42 -3.48 -7.12
N LEU A 373 -18.67 -2.44 -6.72
CA LEU A 373 -19.13 -1.04 -6.77
C LEU A 373 -19.37 -0.59 -8.20
N GLY A 374 -18.54 -1.02 -9.15
CA GLY A 374 -18.77 -0.79 -10.57
C GLY A 374 -20.09 -1.36 -11.06
N LYS A 375 -20.40 -2.62 -10.69
CA LYS A 375 -21.70 -3.23 -11.02
C LYS A 375 -22.88 -2.50 -10.36
N LEU A 376 -22.72 -2.03 -9.12
CA LEU A 376 -23.72 -1.21 -8.46
C LEU A 376 -23.91 0.13 -9.16
N ALA A 377 -22.83 0.76 -9.63
CA ALA A 377 -22.88 2.03 -10.36
C ALA A 377 -23.59 1.87 -11.72
N ASP A 378 -23.40 0.75 -12.41
CA ASP A 378 -24.13 0.47 -13.66
C ASP A 378 -25.65 0.33 -13.44
N GLY A 379 -26.08 -0.21 -12.29
CA GLY A 379 -27.50 -0.43 -11.99
C GLY A 379 -28.21 0.75 -11.33
N TYR A 380 -27.51 1.50 -10.47
CA TYR A 380 -28.10 2.51 -9.59
C TYR A 380 -27.48 3.92 -9.74
N GLY A 381 -26.46 4.08 -10.59
CA GLY A 381 -25.73 5.33 -10.77
C GLY A 381 -24.59 5.53 -9.76
N ILE A 382 -23.56 6.29 -10.14
CA ILE A 382 -22.36 6.46 -9.30
C ILE A 382 -22.64 7.33 -8.06
N THR A 383 -23.56 8.29 -8.17
CA THR A 383 -23.98 9.13 -7.05
C THR A 383 -24.63 8.31 -5.94
N THR A 384 -25.48 7.33 -6.29
CA THR A 384 -26.07 6.38 -5.33
C THR A 384 -25.02 5.52 -4.66
N VAL A 385 -24.01 5.06 -5.41
CA VAL A 385 -22.88 4.31 -4.84
C VAL A 385 -22.13 5.13 -3.80
N TYR A 386 -21.91 6.43 -4.04
CA TYR A 386 -21.27 7.32 -3.07
C TYR A 386 -22.11 7.52 -1.80
N ASN A 387 -23.44 7.67 -1.95
CA ASN A 387 -24.36 7.68 -0.80
C ASN A 387 -24.23 6.38 0.01
N ALA A 388 -24.29 5.22 -0.64
CA ALA A 388 -24.18 3.92 0.02
C ALA A 388 -22.82 3.72 0.71
N CYS A 389 -21.72 4.08 0.03
CA CYS A 389 -20.37 4.02 0.58
C CYS A 389 -20.21 4.94 1.81
N GLY A 390 -20.95 6.05 1.89
CA GLY A 390 -20.96 6.94 3.06
C GLY A 390 -21.27 6.22 4.38
N PHE A 391 -22.01 5.12 4.33
CA PHE A 391 -22.37 4.29 5.49
C PHE A 391 -21.32 3.21 5.83
N LEU A 392 -20.37 2.88 4.94
CA LEU A 392 -19.36 1.85 5.21
C LEU A 392 -18.56 2.09 6.50
N PRO A 393 -18.15 3.35 6.83
CA PRO A 393 -17.44 3.61 8.07
C PRO A 393 -18.24 3.34 9.35
N LEU A 394 -19.57 3.15 9.28
CA LEU A 394 -20.37 2.70 10.43
C LEU A 394 -20.00 1.29 10.90
N LEU A 395 -19.46 0.44 10.01
CA LEU A 395 -18.85 -0.83 10.40
C LEU A 395 -17.64 -0.62 11.35
N GLY A 396 -17.12 0.60 11.41
CA GLY A 396 -16.17 1.07 12.41
C GLY A 396 -16.63 0.89 13.85
N PHE A 397 -17.93 0.80 14.13
CA PHE A 397 -18.43 0.44 15.46
C PHE A 397 -17.99 -0.96 15.91
N ALA A 398 -17.56 -1.85 14.99
CA ALA A 398 -16.94 -3.12 15.36
C ALA A 398 -15.68 -2.95 16.24
N THR A 399 -15.04 -1.78 16.22
CA THR A 399 -13.92 -1.43 17.13
C THR A 399 -14.30 -1.49 18.61
N LEU A 400 -15.60 -1.39 18.95
CA LEU A 400 -16.13 -1.59 20.30
C LEU A 400 -15.87 -3.01 20.82
N LEU A 401 -15.84 -3.99 19.93
CA LEU A 401 -15.66 -5.41 20.26
C LEU A 401 -14.18 -5.81 20.30
N MET A 402 -13.27 -4.87 20.06
CA MET A 402 -11.83 -5.12 19.92
C MET A 402 -11.20 -5.39 21.30
N PRO A 403 -10.69 -6.62 21.56
CA PRO A 403 -10.06 -6.97 22.83
C PRO A 403 -8.84 -6.10 23.13
N ASP A 404 -8.62 -5.77 24.40
CA ASP A 404 -7.44 -5.04 24.84
C ASP A 404 -6.18 -5.92 24.80
N THR A 405 -5.14 -5.43 24.13
CA THR A 405 -3.82 -6.09 24.07
C THR A 405 -2.86 -5.61 25.15
N ARG A 406 -3.17 -4.50 25.85
CA ARG A 406 -2.40 -3.98 27.00
C ARG A 406 -3.10 -4.37 28.30
N ARG A 407 -2.35 -4.90 29.27
CA ARG A 407 -2.85 -5.09 30.64
C ARG A 407 -3.07 -3.73 31.29
N VAL A 408 -4.25 -3.54 31.91
CA VAL A 408 -4.38 -2.68 33.08
C VAL A 408 -3.70 -3.45 34.20
N ASN A 409 -2.63 -2.90 34.76
CA ASN A 409 -1.94 -3.47 35.91
C ASN A 409 -2.85 -3.49 37.13
#